data_AF-A0AAW2NZD8-F1
#
_entry.id   AF-A0AAW2NZD8-F1
#
_cell.length_a   1.000
_cell.length_b   1.000
_cell.length_c   1.000
_cell.angle_alpha   90.00
_cell.angle_beta   90.00
_cell.angle_gamma   90.00
#
_symmetry.space_group_name_H-M   'P 1'
#
loop_
_entity.id
_entity.type
_entity.pdbx_description
1 polymer ?
#
loop_
_entity_poly.entity_id
_entity_poly.type
_entity_poly.pdbx_seq_one_letter_code
_entity_poly.pdbx_strand_id
1 'polypeptide(L)'
;MMFLLIFLKIAYVLDVNHLATQSQEGDTDQTRATCAKQGEDELLYRGHILNALSDRLFDLYSSIKSPLEIWNALEQKYNNEKQGTYKFLTMNYFKFAMHDGFSIMDQVHEMQIYVSKLKDLKIEIPESIQVGAIIAEIPLSWNNYRNKLLYSTEDSSIDQLLKHLRIEEETRIPDKMHQMQPNSKVNYASKKNKNTNPNGVGKKRKSL
;
A
#
# COMPACT_ATOMS: atom_id res chain seq x y z
N MET A 1 4.27 -22.22 -17.63
CA MET A 1 3.91 -23.65 -17.51
C MET A 1 2.65 -24.00 -18.28
N MET A 2 1.48 -23.41 -17.99
CA MET A 2 0.22 -23.74 -18.70
C MET A 2 0.30 -23.61 -20.24
N PHE A 3 1.03 -22.61 -20.76
CA PHE A 3 1.22 -22.41 -22.21
C PHE A 3 1.87 -23.60 -22.93
N LEU A 4 2.86 -24.27 -22.33
CA LEU A 4 3.53 -25.42 -22.95
C LEU A 4 2.63 -26.64 -23.01
N LEU A 5 1.74 -26.78 -22.03
CA LEU A 5 0.80 -27.89 -21.89
C LEU A 5 -0.34 -27.80 -22.89
N ILE A 6 -0.80 -26.57 -23.13
CA ILE A 6 -1.74 -26.25 -24.21
C ILE A 6 -1.09 -26.50 -25.58
N PHE A 7 0.18 -26.10 -25.76
CA PHE A 7 0.92 -26.32 -26.99
C PHE A 7 1.12 -27.82 -27.30
N LEU A 8 1.42 -28.63 -26.28
CA LEU A 8 1.57 -30.09 -26.38
C LEU A 8 0.24 -30.84 -26.48
N LYS A 9 -0.91 -30.15 -26.41
CA LYS A 9 -2.27 -30.73 -26.38
C LYS A 9 -2.51 -31.76 -25.27
N ILE A 10 -1.75 -31.70 -24.18
CA ILE A 10 -1.89 -32.59 -23.01
C ILE A 10 -2.58 -31.92 -21.82
N ALA A 11 -3.03 -30.68 -21.97
CA ALA A 11 -3.71 -29.94 -20.90
C ALA A 11 -5.01 -30.61 -20.40
N TYR A 12 -5.64 -31.47 -21.21
CA TYR A 12 -6.85 -32.22 -20.85
C TYR A 12 -6.62 -33.24 -19.73
N VAL A 13 -5.36 -33.64 -19.47
CA VAL A 13 -4.99 -34.53 -18.35
C VAL A 13 -5.32 -33.91 -16.99
N LEU A 14 -5.48 -32.58 -16.94
CA LEU A 14 -5.94 -31.86 -15.76
C LEU A 14 -7.47 -31.84 -15.59
N ASP A 15 -8.24 -32.20 -16.61
CA ASP A 15 -9.70 -32.14 -16.60
C ASP A 15 -10.31 -33.53 -16.33
N VAL A 16 -10.72 -33.73 -15.08
CA VAL A 16 -11.37 -34.96 -14.59
C VAL A 16 -12.66 -35.27 -15.37
N ASN A 17 -13.33 -34.26 -15.93
CA ASN A 17 -14.58 -34.47 -16.67
C ASN A 17 -14.34 -35.05 -18.06
N HIS A 18 -13.24 -34.69 -18.71
CA HIS A 18 -12.86 -35.21 -20.03
C HIS A 18 -12.51 -36.71 -19.96
N LEU A 19 -11.89 -37.14 -18.85
CA LEU A 19 -11.53 -38.53 -18.58
C LEU A 19 -12.76 -39.44 -18.44
N ALA A 20 -13.84 -38.93 -17.86
CA ALA A 20 -15.08 -39.69 -17.67
C ALA A 20 -15.81 -39.95 -19.01
N THR A 21 -15.72 -39.03 -19.97
CA THR A 21 -16.42 -39.14 -21.26
C THR A 21 -15.79 -40.19 -22.18
N GLN A 22 -14.46 -40.38 -22.14
CA GLN A 22 -13.77 -41.34 -23.02
C GLN A 22 -13.93 -42.82 -22.60
N SER A 23 -14.36 -43.08 -21.37
CA SER A 23 -14.57 -44.46 -20.87
C SER A 23 -15.93 -45.05 -21.26
N GLN A 24 -16.87 -44.24 -21.77
CA GLN A 24 -18.22 -44.69 -22.15
C GLN A 24 -18.39 -45.11 -23.61
N GLU A 25 -17.44 -44.79 -24.51
CA GLU A 25 -17.52 -45.21 -25.92
C GLU A 25 -16.94 -46.63 -26.09
N GLY A 26 -17.83 -47.59 -26.37
CA GLY A 26 -17.50 -48.99 -26.54
C GLY A 26 -16.75 -49.30 -27.85
N ASP A 27 -15.54 -49.83 -27.70
CA ASP A 27 -14.91 -50.89 -28.51
C ASP A 27 -13.66 -51.36 -27.77
N THR A 28 -13.42 -52.68 -27.66
CA THR A 28 -12.49 -53.26 -26.65
C THR A 28 -11.02 -53.00 -26.96
N ASP A 29 -10.69 -52.72 -28.23
CA ASP A 29 -9.33 -52.38 -28.66
C ASP A 29 -9.10 -50.87 -28.74
N GLN A 30 -10.14 -50.09 -29.07
CA GLN A 30 -10.07 -48.63 -29.06
C GLN A 30 -9.92 -48.06 -27.64
N THR A 31 -10.62 -48.64 -26.66
CA THR A 31 -10.48 -48.29 -25.23
C THR A 31 -9.11 -48.64 -24.66
N ARG A 32 -8.46 -49.71 -25.12
CA ARG A 32 -7.07 -50.02 -24.71
C ARG A 32 -6.07 -49.03 -25.29
N ALA A 33 -6.23 -48.66 -26.56
CA ALA A 33 -5.34 -47.70 -27.22
C ALA A 33 -5.47 -46.27 -26.65
N THR A 34 -6.67 -45.85 -26.26
CA THR A 34 -6.88 -44.56 -25.57
C THR A 34 -6.30 -44.58 -24.16
N CYS A 35 -6.50 -45.66 -23.40
CA CYS A 35 -5.94 -45.81 -22.06
C CYS A 35 -4.40 -45.82 -22.05
N ALA A 36 -3.77 -46.46 -23.06
CA ALA A 36 -2.32 -46.47 -23.20
C ALA A 36 -1.75 -45.07 -23.52
N LYS A 37 -2.36 -44.35 -24.46
CA LYS A 37 -1.99 -42.96 -24.79
C LYS A 37 -2.16 -42.02 -23.61
N GLN A 38 -3.21 -42.21 -22.83
CA GLN A 38 -3.47 -41.42 -21.63
C GLN A 38 -2.39 -41.62 -20.56
N GLY A 39 -1.91 -42.85 -20.37
CA GLY A 39 -0.79 -43.13 -19.46
C GLY A 39 0.53 -42.51 -19.92
N GLU A 40 0.80 -42.50 -21.23
CA GLU A 40 1.95 -41.81 -21.81
C GLU A 40 1.87 -40.29 -21.62
N ASP A 41 0.71 -39.69 -21.90
CA ASP A 41 0.45 -38.26 -21.71
C ASP A 41 0.56 -37.85 -20.23
N GLU A 42 0.09 -38.69 -19.30
CA GLU A 42 0.19 -38.45 -17.86
C GLU A 42 1.66 -38.49 -17.38
N LEU A 43 2.45 -39.44 -17.87
CA LEU A 43 3.88 -39.52 -17.58
C LEU A 43 4.65 -38.32 -18.15
N LEU A 44 4.35 -37.93 -19.38
CA LEU A 44 4.95 -36.76 -20.03
C LEU A 44 4.60 -35.48 -19.27
N TYR A 45 3.33 -35.31 -18.90
CA TYR A 45 2.84 -34.18 -18.13
C TYR A 45 3.54 -34.07 -16.76
N ARG A 46 3.66 -35.20 -16.06
CA ARG A 46 4.40 -35.30 -14.80
C ARG A 46 5.86 -34.90 -14.96
N GLY A 47 6.54 -35.44 -15.97
CA GLY A 47 7.93 -35.13 -16.26
C GLY A 47 8.14 -33.63 -16.50
N HIS A 48 7.25 -33.00 -17.26
CA HIS A 48 7.30 -31.56 -17.51
C HIS A 48 7.08 -30.72 -16.27
N ILE A 49 6.10 -31.05 -15.43
CA ILE A 49 5.90 -30.33 -14.16
C ILE A 49 7.16 -30.41 -13.32
N LEU A 50 7.66 -31.62 -13.08
CA LEU A 50 8.82 -31.85 -12.21
C LEU A 50 10.07 -31.15 -12.73
N ASN A 51 10.32 -31.17 -14.04
CA ASN A 51 11.50 -30.54 -14.63
C ASN A 51 11.51 -29.01 -14.53
N ALA A 52 10.36 -28.38 -14.30
CA ALA A 52 10.29 -26.93 -14.09
C ALA A 52 10.32 -26.52 -12.62
N LEU A 53 10.34 -27.48 -11.70
CA LEU A 53 10.48 -27.22 -10.27
C LEU A 53 11.95 -26.95 -9.93
N SER A 54 12.17 -26.14 -8.90
CA SER A 54 13.49 -26.07 -8.27
C SER A 54 13.79 -27.38 -7.54
N ASP A 55 15.07 -27.69 -7.30
CA ASP A 55 15.52 -28.93 -6.65
C ASP A 55 14.72 -29.26 -5.38
N ARG A 56 14.51 -28.26 -4.52
CA ARG A 56 13.74 -28.42 -3.29
C ARG A 56 12.27 -28.81 -3.52
N LEU A 57 11.63 -28.26 -4.55
CA LEU A 57 10.25 -28.60 -4.89
C LEU A 57 10.19 -29.94 -5.61
N PHE A 58 11.16 -30.23 -6.47
CA PHE A 58 11.30 -31.53 -7.12
C PHE A 58 11.36 -32.65 -6.08
N ASP A 59 12.26 -32.56 -5.10
CA ASP A 59 12.40 -33.57 -4.05
C ASP A 59 11.08 -33.82 -3.31
N LEU A 60 10.33 -32.75 -3.00
CA LEU A 60 9.07 -32.82 -2.27
C LEU A 60 7.95 -33.50 -3.05
N TYR A 61 7.88 -33.31 -4.38
CA TYR A 61 6.80 -33.80 -5.23
C TYR A 61 7.18 -35.02 -6.08
N SER A 62 8.46 -35.42 -6.10
CA SER A 62 9.00 -36.52 -6.92
C SER A 62 8.40 -37.90 -6.59
N SER A 63 7.83 -38.09 -5.39
CA SER A 63 7.18 -39.33 -4.98
C SER A 63 5.73 -39.44 -5.45
N ILE A 64 5.09 -38.32 -5.81
CA ILE A 64 3.70 -38.28 -6.27
C ILE A 64 3.65 -38.77 -7.72
N LYS A 65 2.75 -39.72 -8.00
CA LYS A 65 2.60 -40.33 -9.33
C LYS A 65 1.64 -39.56 -10.21
N SER A 66 0.53 -39.08 -9.65
CA SER A 66 -0.44 -38.32 -10.42
C SER A 66 0.04 -36.88 -10.62
N PRO A 67 0.20 -36.42 -11.86
CA PRO A 67 0.57 -35.04 -12.12
C PRO A 67 -0.55 -34.05 -11.79
N LEU A 68 -1.82 -34.49 -11.77
CA LEU A 68 -2.94 -33.70 -11.26
C LEU A 68 -2.78 -33.42 -9.77
N GLU A 69 -2.39 -34.43 -8.98
CA GLU A 69 -2.10 -34.24 -7.56
C GLU A 69 -0.92 -33.29 -7.34
N ILE A 70 0.16 -33.41 -8.13
CA ILE A 70 1.30 -32.47 -8.08
C ILE A 70 0.82 -31.05 -8.39
N TRP A 71 0.04 -30.88 -9.47
CA TRP A 71 -0.48 -29.58 -9.88
C TRP A 71 -1.37 -28.95 -8.80
N ASN A 72 -2.33 -29.69 -8.27
CA ASN A 72 -3.23 -29.22 -7.22
C ASN A 72 -2.47 -28.87 -5.93
N ALA A 73 -1.47 -29.67 -5.55
CA ALA A 73 -0.67 -29.40 -4.36
C ALA A 73 0.22 -28.15 -4.53
N LEU A 74 0.77 -27.94 -5.73
CA LEU A 74 1.50 -26.70 -6.06
C LEU A 74 0.56 -25.50 -6.03
N GLU A 75 -0.59 -25.59 -6.70
CA GLU A 75 -1.58 -24.52 -6.72
C GLU A 75 -2.05 -24.17 -5.31
N GLN A 76 -2.36 -25.16 -4.47
CA GLN A 76 -2.74 -24.94 -3.08
C GLN A 76 -1.61 -24.27 -2.28
N LYS A 77 -0.36 -24.71 -2.43
CA LYS A 77 0.79 -24.13 -1.73
C LYS A 77 0.97 -22.65 -2.10
N TYR A 78 1.00 -22.34 -3.38
CA TYR A 78 1.17 -20.96 -3.85
C TYR A 78 -0.05 -20.08 -3.55
N ASN A 79 -1.26 -20.63 -3.60
CA ASN A 79 -2.46 -19.91 -3.17
C ASN A 79 -2.42 -19.61 -1.66
N ASN A 80 -2.00 -20.56 -0.82
CA ASN A 80 -1.88 -20.34 0.62
C ASN A 80 -0.82 -19.26 0.96
N GLU A 81 0.32 -19.27 0.27
CA GLU A 81 1.35 -18.24 0.42
C GLU A 81 0.84 -16.86 0.00
N LYS A 82 0.11 -16.79 -1.13
CA LYS A 82 -0.54 -15.58 -1.60
C LYS A 82 -1.59 -15.06 -0.60
N GLN A 83 -2.41 -15.95 -0.04
CA GLN A 83 -3.42 -15.63 0.97
C GLN A 83 -2.79 -15.15 2.28
N GLY A 84 -1.69 -15.76 2.72
CA GLY A 84 -0.93 -15.32 3.89
C GLY A 84 -0.36 -13.91 3.72
N THR A 85 0.25 -13.66 2.56
CA THR A 85 0.80 -12.34 2.20
C THR A 85 -0.30 -11.28 2.14
N TYR A 86 -1.43 -11.60 1.50
CA TYR A 86 -2.62 -10.74 1.47
C TYR A 86 -3.09 -10.35 2.87
N LYS A 87 -3.26 -11.35 3.76
CA LYS A 87 -3.76 -11.11 5.12
C LYS A 87 -2.80 -10.21 5.91
N PHE A 88 -1.49 -10.42 5.75
CA PHE A 88 -0.47 -9.59 6.39
C PHE A 88 -0.47 -8.14 5.89
N LEU A 89 -0.50 -7.92 4.57
CA LEU A 89 -0.51 -6.59 3.98
C LEU A 89 -1.78 -5.82 4.36
N THR A 90 -2.94 -6.47 4.26
CA THR A 90 -4.23 -5.88 4.64
C THR A 90 -4.25 -5.48 6.12
N MET A 91 -3.76 -6.36 7.00
CA MET A 91 -3.64 -6.05 8.42
C MET A 91 -2.74 -4.84 8.68
N ASN A 92 -1.58 -4.75 8.02
CA ASN A 92 -0.65 -3.64 8.21
C ASN A 92 -1.19 -2.33 7.65
N TYR A 93 -1.91 -2.37 6.52
CA TYR A 93 -2.57 -1.18 5.98
C TYR A 93 -3.60 -0.61 6.97
N PHE A 94 -4.46 -1.46 7.54
CA PHE A 94 -5.48 -1.03 8.51
C PHE A 94 -4.94 -0.69 9.90
N LYS A 95 -3.74 -1.16 10.24
CA LYS A 95 -3.05 -0.83 11.51
C LYS A 95 -2.01 0.26 11.35
N PHE A 96 -1.84 0.81 10.14
CA PHE A 96 -0.91 1.89 9.91
C PHE A 96 -1.32 3.09 10.76
N ALA A 97 -0.35 3.74 11.39
CA ALA A 97 -0.57 4.92 12.22
C ALA A 97 0.58 5.88 12.02
N MET A 98 0.28 7.17 11.81
CA MET A 98 1.32 8.18 11.71
C MET A 98 1.75 8.68 13.10
N HIS A 99 3.02 8.97 13.22
CA HIS A 99 3.67 9.37 14.45
C HIS A 99 4.14 10.82 14.35
N ASP A 100 3.99 11.53 15.47
CA ASP A 100 4.53 12.88 15.62
C ASP A 100 6.06 12.88 15.51
N GLY A 101 6.60 13.95 14.92
CA GLY A 101 8.05 14.14 14.79
C GLY A 101 8.67 13.54 13.53
N PHE A 102 7.94 12.71 12.79
CA PHE A 102 8.31 12.25 11.46
C PHE A 102 7.62 13.05 10.37
N SER A 103 8.13 12.99 9.14
CA SER A 103 7.48 13.64 8.01
C SER A 103 6.13 12.97 7.72
N ILE A 104 5.09 13.77 7.50
CA ILE A 104 3.78 13.27 7.07
C ILE A 104 3.91 12.68 5.67
N MET A 105 4.63 13.34 4.75
CA MET A 105 4.79 12.84 3.39
C MET A 105 5.52 11.50 3.34
N ASP A 106 6.57 11.30 4.13
CA ASP A 106 7.28 10.02 4.20
C ASP A 106 6.35 8.90 4.70
N GLN A 107 5.59 9.17 5.75
CA GLN A 107 4.65 8.20 6.33
C GLN A 107 3.49 7.88 5.37
N VAL A 108 2.97 8.86 4.64
CA VAL A 108 1.96 8.61 3.60
C VAL A 108 2.53 7.75 2.49
N HIS A 109 3.80 7.96 2.10
CA HIS A 109 4.46 7.12 1.11
C HIS A 109 4.61 5.67 1.61
N GLU A 110 5.00 5.47 2.87
CA GLU A 110 5.03 4.15 3.50
C GLU A 110 3.66 3.46 3.46
N MET A 111 2.59 4.21 3.74
CA MET A 111 1.23 3.70 3.62
C MET A 111 0.88 3.27 2.18
N GLN A 112 1.26 4.08 1.19
CA GLN A 112 1.05 3.80 -0.24
C GLN A 112 1.83 2.58 -0.73
N ILE A 113 2.96 2.23 -0.12
CA ILE A 113 3.67 0.98 -0.42
C ILE A 113 2.78 -0.23 -0.15
N TYR A 114 1.96 -0.23 0.91
CA TYR A 114 1.00 -1.31 1.16
C TYR A 114 -0.10 -1.36 0.08
N VAL A 115 -0.62 -0.20 -0.34
CA VAL A 115 -1.60 -0.11 -1.43
C VAL A 115 -1.04 -0.72 -2.72
N SER A 116 0.20 -0.36 -3.08
CA SER A 116 0.85 -0.90 -4.29
C SER A 116 1.02 -2.41 -4.22
N LYS A 117 1.49 -2.94 -3.08
CA LYS A 117 1.66 -4.39 -2.89
C LYS A 117 0.31 -5.14 -2.93
N LEU A 118 -0.77 -4.54 -2.43
CA LEU A 118 -2.11 -5.11 -2.53
C LEU A 118 -2.61 -5.10 -3.98
N LYS A 119 -2.31 -4.04 -4.74
CA LYS A 119 -2.63 -3.96 -6.18
C LYS A 119 -1.95 -5.07 -6.99
N ASP A 120 -0.70 -5.41 -6.67
CA ASP A 120 0.02 -6.54 -7.30
C ASP A 120 -0.69 -7.88 -7.05
N LEU A 121 -1.35 -8.01 -5.90
CA LEU A 121 -2.19 -9.16 -5.57
C LEU A 121 -3.59 -9.13 -6.20
N LYS A 122 -3.86 -8.13 -7.08
CA LYS A 122 -5.16 -7.85 -7.73
C LYS A 122 -6.23 -7.34 -6.76
N ILE A 123 -5.82 -6.65 -5.71
CA ILE A 123 -6.71 -6.03 -4.73
C ILE A 123 -6.56 -4.53 -4.85
N GLU A 124 -7.57 -3.91 -5.44
CA GLU A 124 -7.60 -2.46 -5.62
C GLU A 124 -8.29 -1.81 -4.42
N ILE A 125 -7.60 -0.88 -3.76
CA ILE A 125 -8.18 -0.05 -2.72
C ILE A 125 -8.74 1.20 -3.41
N PRO A 126 -10.05 1.46 -3.34
CA PRO A 126 -10.65 2.67 -3.88
C PRO A 126 -9.97 3.95 -3.36
N GLU A 127 -9.84 4.94 -4.23
CA GLU A 127 -9.19 6.21 -3.91
C GLU A 127 -9.80 6.91 -2.68
N SER A 128 -11.13 6.89 -2.57
CA SER A 128 -11.86 7.45 -1.43
C SER A 128 -11.51 6.78 -0.09
N ILE A 129 -11.25 5.47 -0.10
CA ILE A 129 -10.82 4.74 1.10
C ILE A 129 -9.38 5.12 1.47
N GLN A 130 -8.52 5.33 0.49
CA GLN A 130 -7.14 5.78 0.73
C GLN A 130 -7.11 7.20 1.29
N VAL A 131 -7.87 8.14 0.70
CA VAL A 131 -8.04 9.51 1.21
C VAL A 131 -8.53 9.49 2.65
N GLY A 132 -9.59 8.72 2.93
CA GLY A 132 -10.14 8.57 4.27
C GLY A 132 -9.13 7.99 5.27
N ALA A 133 -8.37 6.97 4.86
CA ALA A 133 -7.33 6.36 5.70
C ALA A 133 -6.20 7.36 6.02
N ILE A 134 -5.70 8.11 5.02
CA ILE A 134 -4.68 9.14 5.24
C ILE A 134 -5.19 10.16 6.27
N ILE A 135 -6.39 10.72 6.07
CA ILE A 135 -6.96 11.73 6.98
C ILE A 135 -7.18 11.13 8.39
N ALA A 136 -7.63 9.89 8.46
CA ALA A 136 -7.87 9.20 9.74
C ALA A 136 -6.59 9.10 10.57
N GLU A 137 -5.47 8.76 9.91
CA GLU A 137 -4.18 8.49 10.54
C GLU A 137 -3.28 9.72 10.74
N ILE A 138 -3.69 10.91 10.28
CA ILE A 138 -2.96 12.16 10.56
C ILE A 138 -2.75 12.31 12.08
N PRO A 139 -1.51 12.59 12.56
CA PRO A 139 -1.23 12.71 13.98
C PRO A 139 -2.06 13.77 14.68
N LEU A 140 -2.31 13.57 15.99
CA LEU A 140 -3.12 14.51 16.79
C LEU A 140 -2.51 15.92 16.86
N SER A 141 -1.20 16.08 16.72
CA SER A 141 -0.57 17.42 16.64
C SER A 141 -0.99 18.22 15.38
N TRP A 142 -1.64 17.57 14.42
CA TRP A 142 -2.21 18.15 13.20
C TRP A 142 -3.74 18.20 13.21
N ASN A 143 -4.39 18.01 14.37
CA ASN A 143 -5.85 17.89 14.47
C ASN A 143 -6.62 19.10 13.89
N ASN A 144 -6.08 20.32 14.01
CA ASN A 144 -6.67 21.51 13.39
C ASN A 144 -6.77 21.38 11.87
N TYR A 145 -5.71 20.89 11.23
CA TYR A 145 -5.66 20.69 9.80
C TYR A 145 -6.46 19.46 9.36
N ARG A 146 -6.40 18.36 10.12
CA ARG A 146 -7.24 17.18 9.93
C ARG A 146 -8.73 17.53 9.87
N ASN A 147 -9.20 18.37 10.79
CA ASN A 147 -10.59 18.82 10.77
C ASN A 147 -10.89 19.68 9.53
N LYS A 148 -9.96 20.53 9.09
CA LYS A 148 -10.12 21.29 7.85
C LYS A 148 -10.30 20.36 6.64
N LEU A 149 -9.50 19.29 6.55
CA LEU A 149 -9.61 18.29 5.48
C LEU A 149 -10.96 17.55 5.51
N LEU A 150 -11.49 17.23 6.70
CA LEU A 150 -12.79 16.55 6.83
C LEU A 150 -13.98 17.36 6.30
N TYR A 151 -13.90 18.70 6.36
CA TYR A 151 -14.96 19.59 5.88
C TYR A 151 -14.65 20.21 4.51
N SER A 152 -13.48 19.92 3.94
CA SER A 152 -13.05 20.38 2.62
C SER A 152 -13.65 19.50 1.53
N THR A 153 -14.21 20.13 0.49
CA THR A 153 -14.66 19.43 -0.73
C THR A 153 -13.56 19.31 -1.79
N GLU A 154 -12.40 19.94 -1.56
CA GLU A 154 -11.30 20.04 -2.54
C GLU A 154 -10.33 18.85 -2.49
N ASP A 155 -10.35 18.06 -1.41
CA ASP A 155 -9.43 16.95 -1.14
C ASP A 155 -10.04 15.58 -1.52
N SER A 156 -10.84 15.54 -2.58
CA SER A 156 -11.54 14.32 -3.01
C SER A 156 -10.62 13.30 -3.71
N SER A 157 -9.46 13.74 -4.18
CA SER A 157 -8.42 12.91 -4.81
C SER A 157 -7.16 12.82 -3.96
N ILE A 158 -6.46 11.69 -4.04
CA ILE A 158 -5.15 11.48 -3.38
C ILE A 158 -4.17 12.56 -3.81
N ASP A 159 -4.07 12.88 -5.11
CA ASP A 159 -3.08 13.84 -5.60
C ASP A 159 -3.33 15.25 -5.07
N GLN A 160 -4.60 15.64 -4.88
CA GLN A 160 -4.95 16.91 -4.27
C GLN A 160 -4.57 16.91 -2.79
N LEU A 161 -5.01 15.88 -2.05
CA LEU A 161 -4.70 15.72 -0.63
C LEU A 161 -3.18 15.77 -0.37
N LEU A 162 -2.38 15.05 -1.16
CA LEU A 162 -0.92 15.03 -1.02
C LEU A 162 -0.28 16.41 -1.24
N LYS A 163 -0.77 17.19 -2.20
CA LYS A 163 -0.30 18.56 -2.43
C LYS A 163 -0.61 19.45 -1.22
N HIS A 164 -1.83 19.35 -0.71
CA HIS A 164 -2.27 20.11 0.46
C HIS A 164 -1.47 19.74 1.71
N LEU A 165 -1.25 18.44 1.97
CA LEU A 165 -0.42 17.94 3.07
C LEU A 165 1.02 18.42 2.98
N ARG A 166 1.63 18.37 1.79
CA ARG A 166 3.00 18.87 1.58
C ARG A 166 3.13 20.36 1.92
N ILE A 167 2.20 21.18 1.42
CA ILE A 167 2.21 22.62 1.69
C ILE A 167 2.07 22.90 3.19
N GLU A 168 1.14 22.23 3.86
CA GLU A 168 0.95 22.38 5.31
C GLU A 168 2.16 21.89 6.11
N GLU A 169 2.84 20.84 5.65
CA GLU A 169 4.07 20.37 6.28
C GLU A 169 5.16 21.43 6.22
N GLU A 170 5.38 21.99 5.05
CA GLU A 170 6.39 23.04 4.82
C GLU A 170 6.08 24.32 5.62
N THR A 171 4.82 24.69 5.79
CA THR A 171 4.43 25.88 6.57
C THR A 171 4.54 25.70 8.08
N ARG A 172 4.62 24.47 8.59
CA ARG A 172 4.81 24.17 10.03
C ARG A 172 6.28 24.13 10.46
N ILE A 173 7.21 23.94 9.52
CA ILE A 173 8.66 23.92 9.79
C ILE A 173 9.19 25.26 10.39
N PRO A 174 8.75 26.46 9.94
CA PRO A 174 9.21 27.74 10.49
C PRO A 174 8.88 27.98 11.98
N ASP A 175 7.80 27.38 12.49
CA ASP A 175 7.33 27.59 13.87
C ASP A 175 8.20 26.87 14.92
N LYS A 176 8.88 25.77 14.53
CA LYS A 176 9.80 25.05 15.43
C LYS A 176 11.12 25.79 15.65
N MET A 177 11.58 26.61 14.71
CA MET A 177 12.79 27.43 14.87
C MET A 177 12.56 28.72 15.69
N HIS A 178 11.33 29.24 15.74
CA HIS A 178 11.00 30.44 16.51
C HIS A 178 10.71 30.17 18.00
N GLN A 179 10.44 28.92 18.40
CA GLN A 179 10.27 28.56 19.81
C GLN A 179 11.59 28.39 20.60
N MET A 180 12.76 28.40 19.93
CA MET A 180 14.08 28.39 20.59
C MET A 180 14.73 29.78 20.69
N GLN A 181 13.96 30.87 20.60
CA GLN A 181 14.47 32.21 20.95
C GLN A 181 14.22 32.46 22.45
N PRO A 182 15.26 32.60 23.29
CA PRO A 182 15.05 33.03 24.66
C PRO A 182 14.52 34.46 24.66
N ASN A 183 13.42 34.69 25.38
CA ASN A 183 12.82 36.01 25.63
C ASN A 183 13.89 37.04 26.03
N SER A 184 14.40 37.80 25.06
CA SER A 184 15.20 38.98 25.35
C SER A 184 14.26 40.13 25.70
N LYS A 185 13.98 40.27 27.00
CA LYS A 185 13.33 41.46 27.56
C LYS A 185 14.26 42.65 27.36
N VAL A 186 14.06 43.41 26.30
CA VAL A 186 14.69 44.72 26.13
C VAL A 186 13.93 45.73 27.00
N ASN A 187 14.50 46.05 28.16
CA ASN A 187 14.04 47.18 28.98
C ASN A 187 14.38 48.49 28.26
N TYR A 188 13.36 49.19 27.76
CA TYR A 188 13.50 50.58 27.31
C TYR A 188 13.68 51.49 28.54
N ALA A 189 14.93 51.83 28.85
CA ALA A 189 15.25 52.85 29.84
C ALA A 189 15.00 54.26 29.25
N SER A 190 14.15 55.01 29.94
CA SER A 190 13.71 56.37 29.64
C SER A 190 14.86 57.36 29.41
N LYS A 191 14.79 58.15 28.32
CA LYS A 191 15.47 59.45 28.22
C LYS A 191 14.43 60.58 28.25
N LYS A 192 14.19 61.12 29.45
CA LYS A 192 13.62 62.46 29.65
C LYS A 192 14.57 63.50 29.04
N ASN A 193 14.22 64.05 27.88
CA ASN A 193 14.86 65.27 27.40
C ASN A 193 14.25 66.48 28.11
N LYS A 194 15.06 67.10 28.98
CA LYS A 194 14.84 68.44 29.51
C LYS A 194 15.05 69.44 28.37
N ASN A 195 13.99 70.10 27.92
CA ASN A 195 14.12 71.32 27.11
C ASN A 195 14.10 72.54 28.03
N THR A 196 15.27 73.16 28.17
CA THR A 196 15.48 74.49 28.75
C THR A 196 15.09 75.56 27.73
N ASN A 197 14.20 76.46 28.15
CA ASN A 197 13.82 77.68 27.44
C ASN A 197 14.96 78.71 27.48
N PRO A 198 14.99 79.69 26.56
CA PRO A 198 14.90 81.06 27.08
C PRO A 198 14.06 82.03 26.22
N ASN A 199 13.30 82.87 26.95
CA ASN A 199 12.96 84.30 26.75
C ASN A 199 12.45 84.76 25.38
N GLY A 200 11.38 85.53 25.21
CA GLY A 200 10.49 86.36 26.04
C GLY A 200 9.56 87.07 25.04
N VAL A 201 8.32 87.45 25.34
CA VAL A 201 7.92 88.78 25.83
C VAL A 201 6.38 88.83 25.69
N GLY A 202 5.68 89.40 26.68
CA GLY A 202 4.46 90.16 26.37
C GLY A 202 3.13 89.69 26.96
N LYS A 203 2.87 90.08 28.23
CA LYS A 203 1.64 90.76 28.71
C LYS A 203 0.25 90.25 28.23
N LYS A 204 -0.56 89.70 29.14
CA LYS A 204 -1.66 90.42 29.86
C LYS A 204 -2.39 89.49 30.86
N ARG A 205 -3.00 90.15 31.85
CA ARG A 205 -3.44 89.71 33.18
C ARG A 205 -4.78 88.92 33.20
N LYS A 206 -4.91 88.11 34.27
CA LYS A 206 -6.09 87.45 34.88
C LYS A 206 -7.28 88.41 35.13
N SER A 207 -8.52 88.02 34.81
CA SER A 207 -9.56 87.33 35.63
C SER A 207 -10.64 88.29 36.15
N LEU A 208 -11.89 87.98 35.84
CA LEU A 208 -12.97 87.68 36.79
C LEU A 208 -14.03 86.87 36.04
#